data_AF-A0A525WE98-F1
#
_entry.id   AF-A0A525WE98-F1
#
_cell.length_a   1.000
_cell.length_b   1.000
_cell.length_c   1.000
_cell.angle_alpha   90.00
_cell.angle_beta   90.00
_cell.angle_gamma   90.00
#
_symmetry.space_group_name_H-M   'P 1'
#
loop_
_entity.id
_entity.type
_entity.pdbx_description
1 polymer ?
#
loop_
_entity_poly.entity_id
_entity_poly.type
_entity_poly.pdbx_seq_one_letter_code
_entity_poly.pdbx_strand_id
1 'polypeptide(L)'
;MAGTDANNDGVRDDVESYIDTTYPVPANIDINKALRQYAKAAQSSILDADDAAKSITHVTERFRALECLMARRPTDFHPVFVELRARMLDTNPRSEAYLKADSQATSESLPLLPADQWVGACI
;
A
#
# COMPACT_ATOMS: atom_id res chain seq x y z
N MET A 1 -8.57 -1.20 14.62
CA MET A 1 -7.45 -1.18 13.67
C MET A 1 -7.90 -1.57 12.26
N ALA A 2 -8.54 -2.74 12.09
CA ALA A 2 -8.97 -3.25 10.79
C ALA A 2 -9.85 -2.28 9.97
N GLY A 3 -10.87 -1.66 10.58
CA GLY A 3 -11.92 -0.98 9.80
C GLY A 3 -12.83 -1.99 9.10
N THR A 4 -13.79 -1.50 8.32
CA THR A 4 -14.69 -2.36 7.55
C THR A 4 -14.03 -2.77 6.25
N ASP A 5 -14.04 -4.07 5.96
CA ASP A 5 -13.66 -4.70 4.68
C ASP A 5 -14.77 -5.72 4.41
N ALA A 6 -15.87 -5.28 3.81
CA ALA A 6 -17.08 -6.09 3.69
C ALA A 6 -16.94 -7.19 2.63
N ASN A 7 -16.12 -6.95 1.61
CA ASN A 7 -15.87 -7.90 0.52
C ASN A 7 -14.71 -8.86 0.80
N ASN A 8 -13.97 -8.67 1.91
CA ASN A 8 -12.80 -9.43 2.33
C ASN A 8 -11.67 -9.44 1.28
N ASP A 9 -11.49 -8.34 0.56
CA ASP A 9 -10.42 -8.21 -0.44
C ASP A 9 -9.07 -7.77 0.15
N GLY A 10 -9.07 -7.39 1.43
CA GLY A 10 -7.91 -6.92 2.19
C GLY A 10 -7.73 -5.40 2.16
N VAL A 11 -8.67 -4.66 1.56
CA VAL A 11 -8.72 -3.20 1.53
C VAL A 11 -9.95 -2.75 2.29
N ARG A 12 -9.83 -1.65 3.03
CA ARG A 12 -10.98 -1.11 3.76
C ARG A 12 -11.95 -0.40 2.82
N ASP A 13 -13.25 -0.56 3.06
CA ASP A 13 -14.32 0.02 2.26
C ASP A 13 -14.19 1.55 2.08
N ASP A 14 -13.70 2.26 3.10
CA ASP A 14 -13.47 3.71 3.05
C ASP A 14 -12.35 4.10 2.07
N VAL A 15 -11.30 3.27 2.02
CA VAL A 15 -10.16 3.44 1.12
C VAL A 15 -10.54 3.03 -0.30
N GLU A 16 -11.28 1.93 -0.47
CA GLU A 16 -11.84 1.53 -1.77
C GLU A 16 -12.72 2.64 -2.36
N SER A 17 -13.66 3.15 -1.57
CA SER A 17 -14.56 4.23 -1.98
C SER A 17 -13.79 5.48 -2.42
N TYR A 18 -12.72 5.83 -1.69
CA TYR A 18 -11.84 6.92 -2.09
C TYR A 18 -11.13 6.64 -3.42
N ILE A 19 -10.55 5.45 -3.59
CA ILE A 19 -9.83 5.08 -4.82
C ILE A 19 -10.79 5.10 -6.02
N ASP A 20 -11.99 4.53 -5.89
CA ASP A 20 -12.96 4.44 -6.98
C ASP A 20 -13.55 5.81 -7.35
N THR A 21 -13.74 6.69 -6.38
CA THR A 21 -14.22 8.05 -6.61
C THR A 21 -13.15 8.94 -7.26
N THR A 22 -11.90 8.81 -6.81
CA THR A 22 -10.78 9.67 -7.26
C THR A 22 -10.19 9.20 -8.59
N TYR A 23 -10.17 7.87 -8.79
CA TYR A 23 -9.58 7.20 -9.95
C TYR A 23 -10.59 6.22 -10.55
N PRO A 24 -11.68 6.73 -11.16
CA PRO A 24 -12.75 5.90 -11.67
C PRO A 24 -12.29 5.06 -12.86
N VAL A 25 -12.75 3.80 -12.87
CA VAL A 25 -12.62 2.87 -13.99
C VAL A 25 -13.68 3.18 -15.07
N PRO A 26 -13.42 2.90 -16.36
CA PRO A 26 -12.22 2.24 -16.91
C PRO A 26 -11.03 3.18 -17.13
N ALA A 27 -11.23 4.51 -17.10
CA ALA A 27 -10.22 5.49 -17.49
C ALA A 27 -8.93 5.41 -16.65
N ASN A 28 -9.04 4.98 -15.39
CA ASN A 28 -7.93 4.95 -14.44
C ASN A 28 -7.62 3.53 -13.93
N ILE A 29 -7.90 2.48 -14.72
CA ILE A 29 -7.79 1.08 -14.25
C ILE A 29 -6.39 0.74 -13.70
N ASP A 30 -5.32 1.21 -14.33
CA ASP A 30 -3.95 0.88 -13.91
C ASP A 30 -3.58 1.52 -12.57
N ILE A 31 -3.92 2.80 -12.37
CA ILE A 31 -3.64 3.48 -11.11
C ILE A 31 -4.58 2.98 -10.00
N ASN A 32 -5.86 2.71 -10.31
CA ASN A 32 -6.82 2.14 -9.36
C ASN A 32 -6.28 0.81 -8.80
N LYS A 33 -5.80 -0.09 -9.68
CA LYS A 33 -5.16 -1.35 -9.28
C LYS A 33 -3.89 -1.14 -8.46
N ALA A 34 -2.98 -0.26 -8.89
CA ALA A 34 -1.74 0.00 -8.16
C ALA A 34 -2.00 0.54 -6.74
N LEU A 35 -3.02 1.41 -6.58
CA LEU A 35 -3.41 1.94 -5.28
C LEU A 35 -4.05 0.88 -4.39
N ARG A 36 -4.89 0.00 -4.94
CA ARG A 36 -5.45 -1.16 -4.21
C ARG A 36 -4.38 -2.13 -3.76
N GLN A 37 -3.39 -2.40 -4.63
CA GLN A 37 -2.23 -3.22 -4.29
C GLN A 37 -1.47 -2.64 -3.08
N TYR A 38 -1.21 -1.33 -3.07
CA TYR A 38 -0.56 -0.67 -1.95
C TYR A 38 -1.42 -0.68 -0.69
N ALA A 39 -2.71 -0.34 -0.83
CA ALA A 39 -3.65 -0.28 0.28
C ALA A 39 -3.75 -1.63 0.99
N LYS A 40 -3.81 -2.73 0.23
CA LYS A 40 -3.81 -4.09 0.75
C LYS A 40 -2.54 -4.40 1.56
N ALA A 41 -1.36 -4.13 1.00
CA ALA A 41 -0.10 -4.38 1.70
C ALA A 41 0.09 -3.50 2.96
N ALA A 42 -0.37 -2.24 2.90
CA ALA A 42 -0.37 -1.33 4.03
C ALA A 42 -1.36 -1.78 5.12
N GLN A 43 -2.54 -2.28 4.74
CA GLN A 43 -3.52 -2.83 5.67
C GLN A 43 -2.97 -4.08 6.37
N SER A 44 -2.35 -5.01 5.62
CA SER A 44 -1.68 -6.18 6.21
C SER A 44 -0.57 -5.79 7.18
N SER A 45 0.25 -4.78 6.85
CA SER A 45 1.28 -4.25 7.75
C SER A 45 0.70 -3.77 9.08
N ILE A 46 -0.47 -3.12 9.06
CA ILE A 46 -1.14 -2.61 10.27
C ILE A 46 -1.72 -3.77 11.10
N LEU A 47 -2.30 -4.77 10.44
CA LEU A 47 -2.97 -5.89 11.10
C LEU A 47 -1.98 -6.88 11.74
N ASP A 48 -0.86 -7.13 11.07
CA ASP A 48 0.16 -8.09 11.47
C ASP A 48 1.41 -7.41 12.09
N ALA A 49 1.26 -6.19 12.60
CA ALA A 49 2.35 -5.38 13.16
C ALA A 49 3.09 -6.03 14.37
N ASP A 50 2.47 -7.03 15.01
CA ASP A 50 3.04 -7.79 16.12
C ASP A 50 3.87 -9.00 15.66
N ASP A 51 3.80 -9.37 14.38
CA ASP A 51 4.52 -10.50 13.80
C ASP A 51 5.68 -9.97 12.94
N ALA A 52 6.91 -10.19 13.40
CA ALA A 52 8.11 -9.68 12.74
C ALA A 52 8.29 -10.26 11.33
N ALA A 53 8.05 -11.56 11.14
CA ALA A 53 8.22 -12.20 9.85
C ALA A 53 7.21 -11.66 8.83
N LYS A 54 5.94 -11.56 9.24
CA LYS A 54 4.91 -10.95 8.40
C LYS A 54 5.16 -9.47 8.15
N SER A 55 5.65 -8.72 9.14
CA SER A 55 5.98 -7.30 8.98
C SER A 55 7.02 -7.10 7.86
N ILE A 56 8.08 -7.91 7.84
CA ILE A 56 9.10 -7.86 6.77
C ILE A 56 8.47 -8.18 5.41
N THR A 57 7.61 -9.20 5.33
CA THR A 57 6.87 -9.53 4.11
C THR A 57 6.00 -8.35 3.63
N HIS A 58 5.18 -7.76 4.51
CA HIS A 58 4.26 -6.69 4.13
C HIS A 58 4.96 -5.37 3.78
N VAL A 59 6.09 -5.05 4.43
CA VAL A 59 6.93 -3.93 4.02
C VAL A 59 7.50 -4.17 2.61
N THR A 60 7.94 -5.40 2.31
CA THR A 60 8.39 -5.77 0.96
C THR A 60 7.27 -5.61 -0.07
N GLU A 61 6.06 -6.10 0.23
CA GLU A 61 4.88 -5.97 -0.63
C GLU A 61 4.51 -4.50 -0.87
N ARG A 62 4.62 -3.64 0.16
CA ARG A 62 4.44 -2.19 0.01
C ARG A 62 5.46 -1.57 -0.93
N PHE A 63 6.72 -1.97 -0.88
CA PHE A 63 7.73 -1.50 -1.84
C PHE A 63 7.39 -1.94 -3.26
N ARG A 64 6.97 -3.20 -3.48
CA ARG A 64 6.51 -3.67 -4.81
C ARG A 64 5.32 -2.87 -5.32
N ALA A 65 4.34 -2.60 -4.46
CA ALA A 65 3.19 -1.80 -4.83
C ALA A 65 3.57 -0.35 -5.16
N LEU A 66 4.53 0.22 -4.43
CA LEU A 66 5.04 1.56 -4.73
C LEU A 66 5.80 1.60 -6.06
N GLU A 67 6.59 0.57 -6.38
CA GLU A 67 7.24 0.44 -7.69
C GLU A 67 6.23 0.35 -8.83
N CYS A 68 5.16 -0.45 -8.66
CA CYS A 68 4.07 -0.46 -9.63
C CYS A 68 3.46 0.94 -9.81
N LEU A 69 3.17 1.64 -8.72
CA LEU A 69 2.62 3.00 -8.79
C LEU A 69 3.59 3.96 -9.49
N MET A 70 4.90 3.89 -9.19
CA MET A 70 5.92 4.70 -9.87
C MET A 70 6.01 4.38 -11.37
N ALA A 71 5.84 3.11 -11.77
CA ALA A 71 5.81 2.74 -13.18
C ALA A 71 4.58 3.28 -13.92
N ARG A 72 3.40 3.32 -13.26
CA ARG A 72 2.15 3.84 -13.85
C ARG A 72 2.05 5.37 -13.80
N ARG A 73 2.73 6.01 -12.84
CA ARG A 73 2.63 7.45 -12.54
C ARG A 73 4.03 8.09 -12.35
N PRO A 74 4.97 7.94 -13.29
CA PRO A 74 6.37 8.33 -13.08
C PRO A 74 6.56 9.81 -12.75
N THR A 75 5.64 10.67 -13.19
CA THR A 75 5.72 12.13 -13.02
C THR A 75 5.14 12.63 -11.69
N ASP A 76 4.18 11.93 -11.12
CA ASP A 76 3.32 12.46 -10.07
C ASP A 76 2.75 11.36 -9.15
N PHE A 77 3.49 10.24 -8.99
CA PHE A 77 3.17 9.19 -8.03
C PHE A 77 3.19 9.70 -6.59
N HIS A 78 4.12 10.59 -6.25
CA HIS A 78 4.37 10.99 -4.85
C HIS A 78 3.15 11.62 -4.17
N PRO A 79 2.48 12.66 -4.72
CA PRO A 79 1.29 13.22 -4.09
C PRO A 79 0.14 12.19 -3.98
N VAL A 80 -0.02 11.32 -4.98
CA VAL A 80 -1.03 10.25 -4.94
C VAL A 80 -0.75 9.26 -3.81
N PHE A 81 0.51 8.84 -3.68
CA PHE A 81 0.96 7.93 -2.64
C PHE A 81 0.77 8.51 -1.24
N VAL A 82 1.18 9.76 -1.02
CA VAL A 82 1.06 10.42 0.29
C VAL A 82 -0.41 10.55 0.71
N GLU A 83 -1.28 10.92 -0.24
CA GLU A 83 -2.71 11.09 0.01
C GLU A 83 -3.43 9.76 0.32
N LEU A 84 -3.06 8.67 -0.36
CA LEU A 84 -3.53 7.32 -0.01
C LEU A 84 -3.01 6.89 1.37
N ARG A 85 -1.71 7.10 1.64
CA ARG A 85 -1.11 6.72 2.92
C ARG A 85 -1.74 7.47 4.09
N ALA A 86 -2.08 8.74 3.91
CA ALA A 86 -2.79 9.53 4.92
C ALA A 86 -4.15 8.90 5.27
N ARG A 87 -4.91 8.41 4.28
CA ARG A 87 -6.15 7.67 4.52
C ARG A 87 -5.91 6.33 5.18
N MET A 88 -4.85 5.61 4.81
CA MET A 88 -4.50 4.35 5.45
C MET A 88 -4.22 4.52 6.95
N LEU A 89 -3.66 5.66 7.35
CA LEU A 89 -3.12 5.97 8.68
C LEU A 89 -3.92 7.02 9.46
N ASP A 90 -5.14 7.29 9.05
CA ASP A 90 -6.12 8.27 9.55
C ASP A 90 -6.48 8.19 11.06
N THR A 91 -5.92 7.24 11.81
CA THR A 91 -6.07 7.17 13.28
C THR A 91 -4.73 6.90 13.94
N ASN A 92 -4.56 7.37 15.19
CA ASN A 92 -3.33 7.13 15.96
C ASN A 92 -2.96 5.64 16.05
N PRO A 93 -3.89 4.70 16.38
CA PRO A 93 -3.55 3.29 16.45
C PRO A 93 -3.06 2.69 15.12
N ARG A 94 -3.60 3.16 13.98
CA ARG A 94 -3.14 2.71 12.65
C ARG A 94 -1.73 3.21 12.35
N SER A 95 -1.47 4.48 12.67
CA SER A 95 -0.13 5.08 12.55
C SER A 95 0.91 4.35 13.42
N GLU A 96 0.58 4.08 14.68
CA GLU A 96 1.46 3.37 15.62
C GLU A 96 1.75 1.93 15.16
N ALA A 97 0.73 1.19 14.74
CA ALA A 97 0.90 -0.17 14.22
C ALA A 97 1.77 -0.21 12.96
N TYR A 98 1.57 0.75 12.05
CA TYR A 98 2.38 0.87 10.84
C TYR A 98 3.85 1.16 11.16
N LEU A 99 4.13 2.09 12.08
CA LEU A 99 5.48 2.38 12.55
C LEU A 99 6.12 1.18 13.25
N LYS A 100 5.33 0.41 14.00
CA LYS A 100 5.78 -0.83 14.62
C LYS A 100 6.19 -1.86 13.57
N ALA A 101 5.38 -2.10 12.55
CA ALA A 101 5.72 -2.99 11.44
C ALA A 101 7.01 -2.53 10.72
N ASP A 102 7.14 -1.22 10.44
CA ASP A 102 8.36 -0.66 9.84
C ASP A 102 9.60 -0.89 10.73
N SER A 103 9.45 -0.78 12.06
CA SER A 103 10.55 -1.00 13.00
C SER A 103 11.12 -2.43 12.95
N GLN A 104 10.28 -3.43 12.65
CA GLN A 104 10.68 -4.84 12.50
C GLN A 104 11.54 -5.07 11.25
N ALA A 105 11.48 -4.19 10.25
CA ALA A 105 12.20 -4.33 8.98
C ALA A 105 13.48 -3.48 8.90
N THR A 106 13.82 -2.72 9.94
CA THR A 106 14.95 -1.75 9.91
C THR A 106 16.33 -2.38 9.71
N SER A 107 16.52 -3.63 10.12
CA SER A 107 17.77 -4.38 9.93
C SER A 107 17.83 -5.14 8.59
N GLU A 108 16.73 -5.15 7.83
CA GLU A 108 16.61 -5.94 6.61
C GLU A 108 17.06 -5.15 5.38
N SER A 109 17.79 -5.82 4.49
CA SER A 109 18.01 -5.30 3.15
C SER A 109 16.80 -5.63 2.29
N LEU A 110 15.98 -4.62 2.01
CA LEU A 110 14.82 -4.73 1.12
C LEU A 110 15.17 -4.10 -0.24
N PRO A 111 15.80 -4.85 -1.17
CA PRO A 111 16.27 -4.28 -2.43
C PRO A 111 15.08 -3.86 -3.29
N LEU A 112 15.14 -2.66 -3.86
CA LEU A 112 14.20 -2.26 -4.91
C LEU A 112 14.51 -3.05 -6.20
N LEU A 113 13.49 -3.28 -7.02
CA LEU A 113 13.69 -3.77 -8.39
C LEU A 113 14.41 -2.69 -9.20
N PRO A 114 15.19 -3.08 -10.22
CA PRO A 114 15.64 -2.15 -11.25
C PRO A 114 14.45 -1.36 -11.83
N ALA A 115 14.63 -0.06 -12.09
CA ALA A 115 13.52 0.81 -12.50
C ALA A 115 12.85 0.37 -13.80
N ASP A 116 13.61 -0.22 -14.72
CA ASP A 116 13.12 -0.82 -15.96
C ASP A 116 12.27 -2.09 -15.75
N GLN A 117 12.25 -2.65 -14.52
CA GLN A 117 11.51 -3.84 -14.14
C GLN A 117 10.28 -3.55 -13.26
N TRP A 118 10.03 -2.29 -12.88
CA TRP A 118 8.94 -1.92 -11.97
C TRP A 118 7.54 -2.28 -12.49
N VAL A 119 7.32 -2.35 -13.80
CA VAL A 119 6.05 -2.82 -14.38
C VAL A 119 5.72 -4.26 -13.94
N GLY A 120 6.75 -5.08 -13.74
CA GLY A 120 6.59 -6.47 -13.25
C GLY A 120 6.14 -6.56 -11.79
N ALA A 121 6.19 -5.46 -11.04
CA ALA A 121 5.69 -5.40 -9.67
C ALA A 121 4.16 -5.17 -9.60
N CYS A 122 3.51 -4.87 -10.72
CA CYS A 122 2.05 -4.69 -10.79
C CYS A 122 1.32 -6.03 -10.85
N ILE A 123 0.38 -6.26 -9.93
CA ILE A 123 -0.47 -7.46 -9.84
C ILE A 123 -1.95 -7.16 -10.02
#